data_AF-A0A7C1C0K1-F1
#
_entry.id   AF-A0A7C1C0K1-F1
#
_cell.length_a   1.000
_cell.length_b   1.000
_cell.length_c   1.000
_cell.angle_alpha   90.00
_cell.angle_beta   90.00
_cell.angle_gamma   90.00
#
_symmetry.space_group_name_H-M   'P 1'
#
loop_
_entity.id
_entity.type
_entity.pdbx_description
1 polymer ?
#
loop_
_entity_poly.entity_id
_entity_poly.type
_entity_poly.pdbx_seq_one_letter_code
_entity_poly.pdbx_strand_id
1 'polypeptide(L)'
;MSIRKLDNIFRPGRIALIGVNHDPKSIGGITMRNLMESGYSGVIYPVNAKREAVLGIPCYSHVGSLPKKPDLAVIMSPAREVPDMIDQCGKAGINGIIIMSAGFREAGEQGKALEEELKRRTKKYADMRVLGPNSMGVIVPGMNLNVSFASSTPKKGHMAFISQSGALGATLLDWATETKVGFSFFVSIGNAMDVTFGDLIDYFGQDTNTYSIILYMETLGNARRFMSAARAFARKKPIIVYKSGRFPESAQAASSHTGALATKDNVCDALLRRAGLARVYNMGNIFDFSDLVGRKKIPKGSGLAIITNAGGPGVMATDALIAQGGQLVKLSENVLQKLDKLLPPYWSHNNPVDVLGDTPPTHIGKA
;
A
#
# COMPACT_ATOMS: atom_id res chain seq x y z
N MET A 1 3.59 5.34 -21.92
CA MET A 1 5.00 4.88 -21.88
C MET A 1 5.63 4.93 -20.47
N SER A 2 5.33 5.90 -19.59
CA SER A 2 5.94 5.99 -18.24
C SER A 2 5.62 4.83 -17.28
N ILE A 3 4.42 4.22 -17.37
CA ILE A 3 3.98 3.13 -16.49
C ILE A 3 4.77 1.84 -16.71
N ARG A 4 5.09 1.49 -17.97
CA ARG A 4 5.91 0.30 -18.29
C ARG A 4 7.31 0.36 -17.68
N LYS A 5 7.83 1.57 -17.44
CA LYS A 5 9.15 1.74 -16.79
C LYS A 5 9.15 1.28 -15.32
N LEU A 6 7.97 1.16 -14.69
CA LEU A 6 7.83 0.64 -13.33
C LEU A 6 8.00 -0.88 -13.25
N ASP A 7 7.97 -1.61 -14.38
CA ASP A 7 8.31 -3.03 -14.40
C ASP A 7 9.78 -3.25 -13.96
N ASN A 8 10.66 -2.28 -14.17
CA ASN A 8 12.03 -2.32 -13.64
C ASN A 8 12.07 -2.37 -12.10
N ILE A 9 11.02 -1.89 -11.42
CA ILE A 9 10.91 -1.90 -9.95
C ILE A 9 10.14 -3.13 -9.47
N PHE A 10 9.02 -3.45 -10.13
CA PHE A 10 8.08 -4.48 -9.66
C PHE A 10 8.26 -5.86 -10.28
N ARG A 11 8.99 -5.95 -11.41
CA ARG A 11 9.28 -7.18 -12.14
C ARG A 11 10.76 -7.29 -12.55
N PRO A 12 11.74 -6.95 -11.68
CA PRO A 12 13.14 -7.04 -12.04
C PRO A 12 13.56 -8.50 -12.23
N GLY A 13 14.42 -8.76 -13.21
CA GLY A 13 15.16 -10.01 -13.33
C GLY A 13 16.58 -9.90 -12.74
N ARG A 14 17.13 -8.68 -12.63
CA ARG A 14 18.45 -8.40 -12.04
C ARG A 14 18.40 -7.20 -11.12
N ILE A 15 18.90 -7.36 -9.89
CA ILE A 15 18.84 -6.35 -8.83
C ILE A 15 20.26 -6.05 -8.34
N ALA A 16 20.66 -4.78 -8.35
CA ALA A 16 21.86 -4.32 -7.68
C ALA A 16 21.53 -3.78 -6.28
N LEU A 17 22.19 -4.29 -5.25
CA LEU A 17 22.06 -3.85 -3.86
C LEU A 17 23.26 -2.97 -3.49
N ILE A 18 23.10 -1.65 -3.58
CA ILE A 18 24.15 -0.67 -3.38
C ILE A 18 24.20 -0.23 -1.91
N GLY A 19 25.38 -0.32 -1.31
CA GLY A 19 25.58 0.00 0.11
C GLY A 19 25.27 -1.16 1.05
N VAL A 20 25.05 -2.36 0.51
CA VAL A 20 24.87 -3.58 1.30
C VAL A 20 26.15 -3.90 2.08
N ASN A 21 26.01 -4.36 3.32
CA ASN A 21 27.13 -4.70 4.18
C ASN A 21 26.91 -6.07 4.86
N HIS A 22 27.94 -6.57 5.55
CA HIS A 22 27.94 -7.91 6.15
C HIS A 22 27.15 -8.00 7.47
N ASP A 23 26.77 -6.88 8.09
CA ASP A 23 25.97 -6.91 9.31
C ASP A 23 24.54 -7.36 8.95
N PRO A 24 24.13 -8.56 9.41
CA PRO A 24 22.85 -9.15 9.05
C PRO A 24 21.66 -8.42 9.71
N LYS A 25 21.93 -7.46 10.62
CA LYS A 25 20.94 -6.58 11.26
C LYS A 25 20.85 -5.20 10.61
N SER A 26 21.78 -4.85 9.73
CA SER A 26 21.70 -3.60 8.97
C SER A 26 20.56 -3.65 7.95
N ILE A 27 20.06 -2.48 7.52
CA ILE A 27 19.03 -2.39 6.46
C ILE A 27 19.43 -3.18 5.21
N GLY A 28 20.70 -3.07 4.80
CA GLY A 28 21.25 -3.82 3.67
C GLY A 28 21.26 -5.32 3.92
N GLY A 29 21.72 -5.77 5.09
CA GLY A 29 21.75 -7.18 5.46
C GLY A 29 20.35 -7.80 5.53
N ILE A 30 19.38 -7.09 6.13
CA ILE A 30 17.98 -7.53 6.20
C ILE A 30 17.39 -7.58 4.79
N THR A 31 17.58 -6.55 3.97
CA THR A 31 17.03 -6.51 2.59
C THR A 31 17.58 -7.64 1.74
N MET A 32 18.89 -7.90 1.83
CA MET A 32 19.52 -9.00 1.09
C MET A 32 18.99 -10.37 1.55
N ARG A 33 18.87 -10.57 2.87
CA ARG A 33 18.30 -11.79 3.44
C ARG A 33 16.85 -11.99 3.00
N ASN A 34 16.01 -10.97 3.13
CA ASN A 34 14.61 -11.00 2.73
C ASN A 34 14.45 -11.36 1.25
N LEU A 35 15.29 -10.79 0.39
CA LEU A 35 15.29 -11.10 -1.03
C LEU A 35 15.64 -12.58 -1.29
N MET A 36 16.67 -13.10 -0.62
CA MET A 36 17.07 -14.51 -0.73
C MET A 36 16.02 -15.48 -0.17
N GLU A 37 15.51 -15.21 1.04
CA GLU A 37 14.53 -16.06 1.74
C GLU A 37 13.16 -16.03 1.08
N SER A 38 12.83 -14.96 0.35
CA SER A 38 11.56 -14.88 -0.40
C SER A 38 11.48 -15.88 -1.57
N GLY A 39 12.60 -16.51 -1.96
CA GLY A 39 12.66 -17.44 -3.09
C GLY A 39 12.82 -16.76 -4.44
N TYR A 40 13.40 -15.55 -4.45
CA TYR A 40 13.65 -14.79 -5.67
C TYR A 40 14.57 -15.57 -6.62
N SER A 41 14.12 -15.76 -7.85
CA SER A 41 14.83 -16.57 -8.85
C SER A 41 15.68 -15.76 -9.84
N GLY A 42 15.80 -14.44 -9.63
CA GLY A 42 16.61 -13.57 -10.47
C GLY A 42 18.04 -13.38 -9.96
N VAL A 43 18.80 -12.52 -10.62
CA VAL A 43 20.20 -12.25 -10.27
C VAL A 43 20.29 -11.14 -9.22
N ILE A 44 21.12 -11.34 -8.20
CA ILE A 44 21.41 -10.37 -7.15
C ILE A 44 22.88 -9.95 -7.28
N TYR A 45 23.13 -8.64 -7.38
CA TYR A 45 24.46 -8.06 -7.39
C TYR A 45 24.67 -7.19 -6.15
N PRO A 46 25.33 -7.70 -5.10
CA PRO A 46 25.81 -6.87 -4.00
C PRO A 46 26.85 -5.85 -4.52
N VAL A 47 26.71 -4.57 -4.17
CA VAL A 47 27.66 -3.51 -4.56
C VAL A 47 28.21 -2.80 -3.32
N ASN A 48 29.50 -2.98 -3.07
CA ASN A 48 30.25 -2.38 -1.97
C ASN A 48 31.76 -2.33 -2.29
N ALA A 49 32.33 -1.13 -2.36
CA ALA A 49 33.74 -0.92 -2.71
C ALA A 49 34.75 -1.55 -1.72
N LYS A 50 34.35 -1.84 -0.48
CA LYS A 50 35.24 -2.25 0.61
C LYS A 50 35.21 -3.76 0.88
N ARG A 51 34.45 -4.54 0.10
CA ARG A 51 34.16 -5.94 0.42
C ARG A 51 34.29 -6.80 -0.82
N GLU A 52 34.85 -7.99 -0.64
CA GLU A 52 34.91 -9.02 -1.67
C GLU A 52 33.58 -9.79 -1.79
N ALA A 53 32.89 -10.02 -0.67
CA ALA A 53 31.61 -10.71 -0.64
C ALA A 53 30.70 -10.20 0.49
N VAL A 54 29.39 -10.42 0.35
CA VAL A 54 28.37 -10.17 1.39
C VAL A 54 27.44 -11.38 1.45
N LEU A 55 27.24 -11.94 2.65
CA LEU A 55 26.44 -13.16 2.86
C LEU A 55 26.80 -14.32 1.90
N GLY A 56 28.10 -14.47 1.59
CA GLY A 56 28.60 -15.51 0.68
C GLY A 56 28.43 -15.21 -0.82
N ILE A 57 27.84 -14.07 -1.20
CA ILE A 57 27.69 -13.66 -2.60
C ILE A 57 28.80 -12.67 -2.99
N PRO A 58 29.52 -12.90 -4.11
CA PRO A 58 30.54 -11.98 -4.61
C PRO A 58 30.01 -10.55 -4.77
N CYS A 59 30.79 -9.60 -4.29
CA CYS A 59 30.46 -8.19 -4.26
C CYS A 59 31.24 -7.42 -5.32
N TYR A 60 30.59 -6.43 -5.91
CA TYR A 60 31.16 -5.58 -6.95
C TYR A 60 31.52 -4.22 -6.36
N SER A 61 32.61 -3.62 -6.81
CA SER A 61 33.09 -2.36 -6.22
C SER A 61 32.22 -1.16 -6.58
N HIS A 62 31.58 -1.19 -7.75
CA HIS A 62 30.70 -0.13 -8.25
C HIS A 62 29.77 -0.67 -9.36
N VAL A 63 28.69 0.06 -9.64
CA VAL A 63 27.65 -0.33 -10.60
C VAL A 63 28.20 -0.55 -12.02
N GLY A 64 29.21 0.22 -12.42
CA GLY A 64 29.85 0.09 -13.73
C GLY A 64 30.64 -1.21 -13.93
N SER A 65 31.00 -1.91 -12.86
CA SER A 65 31.71 -3.19 -12.92
C SER A 65 30.79 -4.40 -13.03
N LEU A 66 29.47 -4.20 -13.04
CA LEU A 66 28.50 -5.29 -13.09
C LEU A 66 28.52 -5.99 -14.46
N PRO A 67 28.49 -7.33 -14.50
CA PRO A 67 28.67 -8.09 -15.72
C PRO A 67 27.49 -7.95 -16.68
N LYS A 68 26.29 -7.66 -16.14
CA LYS A 68 25.09 -7.35 -16.92
C LYS A 68 24.33 -6.23 -16.24
N LYS A 69 23.69 -5.41 -17.06
CA LYS A 69 22.85 -4.30 -16.61
C LYS A 69 21.73 -4.79 -15.67
N PRO A 70 21.61 -4.23 -14.45
CA PRO A 70 20.46 -4.43 -13.58
C PRO A 70 19.19 -3.78 -14.14
N ASP A 71 18.04 -4.37 -13.82
CA ASP A 71 16.74 -3.71 -14.04
C ASP A 71 16.47 -2.71 -12.89
N LEU A 72 16.82 -3.14 -11.67
CA LEU A 72 16.63 -2.41 -10.42
C LEU A 72 17.96 -2.14 -9.72
N ALA A 73 18.15 -0.92 -9.21
CA ALA A 73 19.14 -0.62 -8.18
C ALA A 73 18.46 -0.20 -6.87
N VAL A 74 18.92 -0.76 -5.76
CA VAL A 74 18.44 -0.46 -4.40
C VAL A 74 19.55 0.24 -3.65
N ILE A 75 19.35 1.49 -3.27
CA ILE A 75 20.38 2.33 -2.64
C ILE A 75 20.11 2.40 -1.13
N MET A 76 21.08 1.92 -0.36
CA MET A 76 21.06 1.85 1.11
C MET A 76 22.30 2.53 1.73
N SER A 77 22.82 3.55 1.04
CA SER A 77 24.03 4.32 1.41
C SER A 77 23.68 5.66 2.07
N PRO A 78 24.62 6.34 2.76
CA PRO A 78 24.35 7.64 3.37
C PRO A 78 23.77 8.66 2.37
N ALA A 79 22.79 9.46 2.80
CA ALA A 79 22.02 10.37 1.94
C ALA A 79 22.89 11.23 1.01
N ARG A 80 23.99 11.77 1.54
CA ARG A 80 24.93 12.66 0.83
C ARG A 80 25.59 12.01 -0.40
N GLU A 81 25.69 10.68 -0.44
CA GLU A 81 26.34 9.94 -1.53
C GLU A 81 25.32 9.51 -2.60
N VAL A 82 24.02 9.52 -2.28
CA VAL A 82 22.96 9.03 -3.16
C VAL A 82 22.86 9.81 -4.49
N PRO A 83 23.02 11.15 -4.55
CA PRO A 83 23.00 11.87 -5.82
C PRO A 83 24.07 11.39 -6.81
N ASP A 84 25.28 11.07 -6.34
CA ASP A 84 26.34 10.53 -7.19
C ASP A 84 26.02 9.11 -7.66
N MET A 85 25.41 8.30 -6.81
CA MET A 85 24.95 6.96 -7.16
C MET A 85 23.84 6.97 -8.21
N ILE A 86 22.95 7.98 -8.21
CA ILE A 86 21.97 8.19 -9.28
C ILE A 86 22.66 8.42 -10.63
N ASP A 87 23.70 9.27 -10.67
CA ASP A 87 24.44 9.49 -11.91
C ASP A 87 25.17 8.22 -12.37
N GLN A 88 25.71 7.41 -11.45
CA GLN A 88 26.30 6.11 -11.79
C GLN A 88 25.28 5.13 -12.36
N CYS A 89 24.11 5.01 -11.73
CA CYS A 89 23.03 4.14 -12.21
C CYS A 89 22.50 4.60 -13.58
N GLY A 90 22.34 5.91 -13.76
CA GLY A 90 21.88 6.49 -15.02
C GLY A 90 22.86 6.26 -16.18
N LYS A 91 24.16 6.45 -15.94
CA LYS A 91 25.21 6.13 -16.93
C LYS A 91 25.28 4.64 -17.27
N ALA A 92 24.98 3.77 -16.31
CA ALA A 92 24.86 2.33 -16.52
C ALA A 92 23.54 1.90 -17.20
N GLY A 93 22.62 2.84 -17.44
CA GLY A 93 21.32 2.58 -18.08
C GLY A 93 20.30 1.86 -17.19
N ILE A 94 20.48 1.94 -15.87
CA ILE A 94 19.54 1.38 -14.88
C ILE A 94 18.38 2.36 -14.71
N ASN A 95 17.18 1.86 -14.95
CA ASN A 95 15.98 2.69 -15.03
C ASN A 95 15.03 2.52 -13.83
N GLY A 96 15.13 1.45 -13.05
CA GLY A 96 14.39 1.29 -11.79
C GLY A 96 15.30 1.57 -10.60
N ILE A 97 14.93 2.52 -9.75
CA ILE A 97 15.68 2.84 -8.52
C ILE A 97 14.75 2.80 -7.31
N ILE A 98 15.19 2.17 -6.23
CA ILE A 98 14.61 2.32 -4.88
C ILE A 98 15.68 2.97 -4.00
N ILE A 99 15.34 4.08 -3.36
CA ILE A 99 16.22 4.74 -2.39
C ILE A 99 15.63 4.51 -1.00
N MET A 100 16.28 3.64 -0.22
CA MET A 100 15.87 3.34 1.16
C MET A 100 16.42 4.36 2.16
N SER A 101 17.50 5.04 1.80
CA SER A 101 18.16 6.03 2.66
C SER A 101 17.23 7.17 3.06
N ALA A 102 17.19 7.45 4.37
CA ALA A 102 16.66 8.69 4.94
C ALA A 102 17.75 9.79 4.94
N GLY A 103 17.41 10.99 5.42
CA GLY A 103 18.26 12.19 5.44
C GLY A 103 17.93 13.22 4.34
N PHE A 104 16.73 13.15 3.75
CA PHE A 104 16.27 14.06 2.70
C PHE A 104 15.28 15.08 3.26
N ARG A 105 14.20 15.42 2.56
CA ARG A 105 13.25 16.48 2.96
C ARG A 105 12.78 16.39 4.42
N GLU A 106 12.64 15.18 4.95
CA GLU A 106 12.28 14.89 6.34
C GLU A 106 13.32 15.37 7.37
N ALA A 107 14.56 15.60 6.96
CA ALA A 107 15.66 16.06 7.80
C ALA A 107 15.82 17.61 7.83
N GLY A 108 14.86 18.36 7.29
CA GLY A 108 14.86 19.83 7.30
C GLY A 108 15.48 20.46 6.06
N GLU A 109 15.93 21.71 6.16
CA GLU A 109 16.35 22.53 4.99
C GLU A 109 17.54 21.96 4.22
N GLN A 110 18.55 21.43 4.91
CA GLN A 110 19.69 20.77 4.24
C GLN A 110 19.24 19.53 3.46
N GLY A 111 18.34 18.75 4.04
CA GLY A 111 17.79 17.56 3.40
C GLY A 111 16.84 17.89 2.24
N LYS A 112 16.10 19.00 2.31
CA LYS A 112 15.35 19.55 1.15
C LYS A 112 16.27 19.90 -0.01
N ALA A 113 17.37 20.61 0.26
CA ALA A 113 18.34 20.95 -0.77
C ALA A 113 18.95 19.69 -1.42
N LEU A 114 19.22 18.67 -0.61
CA LEU A 114 19.71 17.37 -1.09
C LEU A 114 18.66 16.62 -1.95
N GLU A 115 17.38 16.66 -1.56
CA GLU A 115 16.29 16.08 -2.36
C GLU A 115 16.11 16.81 -3.70
N GLU A 116 16.26 18.14 -3.73
CA GLU A 116 16.20 18.91 -4.98
C GLU A 116 17.38 18.61 -5.92
N GLU A 117 18.59 18.45 -5.37
CA GLU A 117 19.74 17.99 -6.15
C GLU A 117 19.52 16.58 -6.71
N LEU A 118 18.97 15.69 -5.88
CA LEU A 118 18.61 14.33 -6.29
C LEU A 118 17.58 14.33 -7.43
N LYS A 119 16.54 15.16 -7.35
CA LYS A 119 15.55 15.37 -8.42
C LYS A 119 16.21 15.89 -9.69
N ARG A 120 17.10 16.89 -9.57
CA ARG A 120 17.81 17.48 -10.72
C ARG A 120 18.66 16.44 -11.45
N ARG A 121 19.37 15.59 -10.72
CA ARG A 121 20.18 14.50 -11.32
C ARG A 121 19.30 13.42 -11.96
N THR A 122 18.22 13.03 -11.29
CA THR A 122 17.26 12.05 -11.84
C THR A 122 16.68 12.53 -13.18
N LYS A 123 16.33 13.82 -13.30
CA LYS A 123 15.79 14.41 -14.54
C LYS A 123 16.72 14.32 -15.75
N LYS A 124 18.03 14.12 -15.57
CA LYS A 124 18.98 13.91 -16.69
C LYS A 124 18.72 12.59 -17.42
N TYR A 125 18.06 11.62 -16.77
CA TYR A 125 17.83 10.28 -17.30
C TYR A 125 16.33 10.06 -17.49
N ALA A 126 15.82 10.36 -18.70
CA ALA A 126 14.38 10.39 -19.00
C ALA A 126 13.64 9.05 -18.75
N ASP A 127 14.37 7.94 -18.75
CA ASP A 127 13.84 6.59 -18.52
C ASP A 127 13.93 6.12 -17.07
N MET A 128 14.64 6.86 -16.22
CA MET A 128 14.81 6.51 -14.81
C MET A 128 13.56 6.86 -14.00
N ARG A 129 13.10 5.89 -13.20
CA ARG A 129 12.03 6.03 -12.21
C ARG A 129 12.57 5.73 -10.83
N VAL A 130 12.24 6.59 -9.86
CA VAL A 130 12.75 6.49 -8.50
C VAL A 130 11.62 6.39 -7.48
N LEU A 131 11.64 5.31 -6.71
CA LEU A 131 10.82 5.11 -5.52
C LEU A 131 11.57 5.59 -4.27
N GLY A 132 10.89 6.36 -3.42
CA GLY A 132 11.48 7.02 -2.26
C GLY A 132 11.81 8.50 -2.51
N PRO A 133 12.89 9.05 -1.91
CA PRO A 133 13.76 8.41 -0.91
C PRO A 133 13.04 8.13 0.40
N ASN A 134 13.77 7.69 1.43
CA ASN A 134 13.22 7.33 2.74
C ASN A 134 12.10 6.27 2.61
N SER A 135 12.39 5.22 1.84
CA SER A 135 11.45 4.13 1.54
C SER A 135 11.82 2.87 2.31
N MET A 136 10.82 2.11 2.77
CA MET A 136 11.03 0.75 3.26
C MET A 136 11.30 -0.26 2.14
N GLY A 137 11.02 0.10 0.89
CA GLY A 137 11.12 -0.76 -0.29
C GLY A 137 9.78 -1.34 -0.73
N VAL A 138 9.86 -2.49 -1.39
CA VAL A 138 8.72 -3.14 -2.07
C VAL A 138 8.66 -4.63 -1.79
N ILE A 139 7.45 -5.19 -1.76
CA ILE A 139 7.23 -6.63 -1.71
C ILE A 139 6.19 -6.99 -2.78
N VAL A 140 6.52 -7.99 -3.60
CA VAL A 140 5.62 -8.57 -4.62
C VAL A 140 5.53 -10.07 -4.36
N PRO A 141 4.64 -10.50 -3.45
CA PRO A 141 4.58 -11.91 -3.03
C PRO A 141 4.32 -12.87 -4.19
N GLY A 142 3.54 -12.46 -5.19
CA GLY A 142 3.27 -13.27 -6.39
C GLY A 142 4.48 -13.54 -7.28
N MET A 143 5.61 -12.85 -7.04
CA MET A 143 6.86 -12.99 -7.76
C MET A 143 8.03 -13.38 -6.85
N ASN A 144 7.77 -13.79 -5.60
CA ASN A 144 8.82 -14.12 -4.64
C ASN A 144 9.86 -13.00 -4.52
N LEU A 145 9.39 -11.75 -4.51
CA LEU A 145 10.24 -10.57 -4.49
C LEU A 145 10.01 -9.82 -3.18
N ASN A 146 10.95 -9.88 -2.25
CA ASN A 146 10.97 -9.01 -1.09
C ASN A 146 12.24 -8.14 -1.11
N VAL A 147 12.11 -6.92 -1.60
CA VAL A 147 13.15 -5.89 -1.61
C VAL A 147 12.78 -4.85 -0.56
N SER A 148 12.73 -5.28 0.68
CA SER A 148 12.41 -4.43 1.83
C SER A 148 13.16 -4.89 3.06
N PHE A 149 13.17 -4.04 4.09
CA PHE A 149 13.66 -4.40 5.42
C PHE A 149 12.52 -4.69 6.42
N ALA A 150 11.36 -5.14 5.93
CA ALA A 150 10.28 -5.61 6.80
C ALA A 150 10.67 -6.89 7.55
N SER A 151 10.13 -7.07 8.74
CA SER A 151 10.28 -8.26 9.60
C SER A 151 9.62 -9.51 9.03
N SER A 152 8.60 -9.34 8.19
CA SER A 152 7.76 -10.41 7.67
C SER A 152 7.53 -10.24 6.17
N THR A 153 7.40 -11.37 5.45
CA THR A 153 6.95 -11.38 4.06
C THR A 153 5.49 -11.83 4.04
N PRO A 154 4.54 -10.99 3.63
CA PRO A 154 3.14 -11.36 3.58
C PRO A 154 2.88 -12.43 2.50
N LYS A 155 1.76 -13.15 2.64
CA LYS A 155 1.33 -14.12 1.63
C LYS A 155 0.87 -13.42 0.35
N LYS A 156 0.87 -14.18 -0.75
CA LYS A 156 0.22 -13.77 -2.00
C LYS A 156 -1.27 -13.54 -1.79
N GLY A 157 -1.75 -12.40 -2.30
CA GLY A 157 -3.17 -12.07 -2.38
C GLY A 157 -3.45 -11.08 -3.51
N HIS A 158 -4.55 -10.34 -3.37
CA HIS A 158 -5.10 -9.48 -4.44
C HIS A 158 -5.19 -8.01 -4.06
N MET A 159 -4.63 -7.63 -2.91
CA MET A 159 -4.67 -6.27 -2.41
C MET A 159 -3.31 -5.60 -2.64
N ALA A 160 -3.30 -4.42 -3.27
CA ALA A 160 -2.11 -3.58 -3.29
C ALA A 160 -2.15 -2.62 -2.10
N PHE A 161 -1.07 -2.54 -1.33
CA PHE A 161 -0.94 -1.58 -0.24
C PHE A 161 0.19 -0.59 -0.52
N ILE A 162 -0.15 0.70 -0.54
CA ILE A 162 0.78 1.81 -0.77
C ILE A 162 0.84 2.67 0.49
N SER A 163 2.03 2.83 1.07
CA SER A 163 2.23 3.61 2.30
C SER A 163 3.31 4.68 2.14
N GLN A 164 3.00 5.91 2.56
CA GLN A 164 4.02 6.93 2.79
C GLN A 164 4.85 6.69 4.06
N SER A 165 4.28 6.04 5.08
CA SER A 165 4.98 5.74 6.32
C SER A 165 5.58 4.33 6.28
N GLY A 166 6.90 4.23 6.42
CA GLY A 166 7.59 2.95 6.55
C GLY A 166 7.16 2.17 7.80
N ALA A 167 7.13 2.84 8.96
CA ALA A 167 6.77 2.22 10.23
C ALA A 167 5.33 1.68 10.24
N LEU A 168 4.34 2.48 9.83
CA LEU A 168 2.96 1.98 9.71
C LEU A 168 2.82 0.92 8.62
N GLY A 169 3.63 1.02 7.55
CA GLY A 169 3.74 -0.03 6.55
C GLY A 169 4.16 -1.36 7.18
N ALA A 170 5.21 -1.37 7.99
CA ALA A 170 5.70 -2.55 8.69
C ALA A 170 4.65 -3.12 9.67
N THR A 171 4.04 -2.27 10.50
CA THR A 171 3.00 -2.70 11.44
C THR A 171 1.82 -3.36 10.72
N LEU A 172 1.40 -2.82 9.58
CA LEU A 172 0.31 -3.41 8.79
C LEU A 172 0.72 -4.72 8.09
N LEU A 173 1.99 -4.89 7.73
CA LEU A 173 2.50 -6.16 7.20
C LEU A 173 2.49 -7.26 8.27
N ASP A 174 2.92 -6.92 9.49
CA ASP A 174 2.90 -7.85 10.62
C ASP A 174 1.45 -8.25 10.95
N TRP A 175 0.54 -7.27 11.05
CA TRP A 175 -0.87 -7.54 11.32
C TRP A 175 -1.56 -8.31 10.17
N ALA A 176 -1.21 -8.04 8.91
CA ALA A 176 -1.70 -8.83 7.78
C ALA A 176 -1.25 -10.29 7.85
N THR A 177 -0.04 -10.54 8.35
CA THR A 177 0.48 -11.89 8.55
C THR A 177 -0.34 -12.65 9.60
N GLU A 178 -0.65 -12.01 10.72
CA GLU A 178 -1.49 -12.58 11.79
C GLU A 178 -2.94 -12.85 11.32
N THR A 179 -3.52 -11.91 10.56
CA THR A 179 -4.90 -12.01 10.04
C THR A 179 -5.00 -12.79 8.73
N LYS A 180 -3.88 -13.33 8.22
CA LYS A 180 -3.78 -14.10 6.96
C LYS A 180 -4.25 -13.31 5.72
N VAL A 181 -4.16 -11.98 5.76
CA VAL A 181 -4.40 -11.11 4.61
C VAL A 181 -3.18 -11.14 3.70
N GLY A 182 -3.40 -11.43 2.41
CA GLY A 182 -2.34 -11.45 1.40
C GLY A 182 -2.34 -10.20 0.51
N PHE A 183 -1.17 -9.86 -0.01
CA PHE A 183 -1.00 -8.71 -0.91
C PHE A 183 -0.59 -9.15 -2.33
N SER A 184 -1.05 -8.41 -3.33
CA SER A 184 -0.48 -8.44 -4.67
C SER A 184 0.81 -7.61 -4.70
N PHE A 185 0.79 -6.44 -4.05
CA PHE A 185 1.92 -5.52 -3.92
C PHE A 185 1.90 -4.86 -2.55
N PHE A 186 3.08 -4.72 -1.94
CA PHE A 186 3.33 -3.75 -0.89
C PHE A 186 4.36 -2.74 -1.38
N VAL A 187 4.10 -1.45 -1.20
CA VAL A 187 5.01 -0.38 -1.62
C VAL A 187 5.10 0.69 -0.54
N SER A 188 6.29 0.88 0.01
CA SER A 188 6.62 2.08 0.77
C SER A 188 7.14 3.16 -0.18
N ILE A 189 6.41 4.26 -0.33
CA ILE A 189 6.77 5.32 -1.29
C ILE A 189 7.66 6.42 -0.69
N GLY A 190 7.77 6.45 0.65
CA GLY A 190 8.56 7.44 1.38
C GLY A 190 8.18 8.87 0.99
N ASN A 191 9.19 9.68 0.66
CA ASN A 191 8.99 11.08 0.29
C ASN A 191 8.28 11.27 -1.05
N ALA A 192 8.17 10.22 -1.87
CA ALA A 192 7.52 10.18 -3.17
C ALA A 192 7.99 11.30 -4.12
N MET A 193 9.31 11.44 -4.29
CA MET A 193 9.87 12.54 -5.07
C MET A 193 9.65 12.42 -6.59
N ASP A 194 9.49 11.19 -7.11
CA ASP A 194 9.20 10.88 -8.51
C ASP A 194 8.01 9.92 -8.65
N VAL A 195 8.13 8.68 -8.17
CA VAL A 195 7.02 7.73 -8.18
C VAL A 195 6.03 8.11 -7.07
N THR A 196 4.80 8.47 -7.46
CA THR A 196 3.74 8.95 -6.54
C THR A 196 2.55 7.99 -6.48
N PHE A 197 1.56 8.29 -5.62
CA PHE A 197 0.29 7.56 -5.59
C PHE A 197 -0.38 7.45 -6.96
N GLY A 198 -0.38 8.51 -7.77
CA GLY A 198 -1.00 8.48 -9.10
C GLY A 198 -0.37 7.44 -10.01
N ASP A 199 0.96 7.36 -10.02
CA ASP A 199 1.73 6.38 -10.79
C ASP A 199 1.38 4.94 -10.41
N LEU A 200 1.30 4.69 -9.10
CA LEU A 200 1.06 3.36 -8.57
C LEU A 200 -0.40 2.94 -8.74
N ILE A 201 -1.36 3.86 -8.57
CA ILE A 201 -2.77 3.60 -8.89
C ILE A 201 -2.91 3.27 -10.37
N ASP A 202 -2.24 3.99 -11.27
CA ASP A 202 -2.25 3.69 -12.70
C ASP A 202 -1.65 2.31 -13.01
N TYR A 203 -0.53 1.96 -12.37
CA TYR A 203 0.14 0.67 -12.57
C TYR A 203 -0.70 -0.50 -12.02
N PHE A 204 -1.10 -0.45 -10.75
CA PHE A 204 -1.92 -1.50 -10.11
C PHE A 204 -3.36 -1.52 -10.64
N GLY A 205 -3.86 -0.39 -11.12
CA GLY A 205 -5.15 -0.30 -11.80
C GLY A 205 -5.24 -1.19 -13.03
N GLN A 206 -4.13 -1.36 -13.76
CA GLN A 206 -4.04 -2.20 -14.95
C GLN A 206 -3.67 -3.66 -14.64
N ASP A 207 -3.09 -3.94 -13.47
CA ASP A 207 -2.72 -5.29 -13.08
C ASP A 207 -3.96 -6.17 -12.84
N THR A 208 -4.06 -7.30 -13.52
CA THR A 208 -5.22 -8.19 -13.43
C THR A 208 -5.26 -8.98 -12.12
N ASN A 209 -4.16 -9.04 -11.37
CA ASN A 209 -4.10 -9.74 -10.08
C ASN A 209 -4.45 -8.85 -8.89
N THR A 210 -4.52 -7.54 -9.07
CA THR A 210 -4.86 -6.57 -8.03
C THR A 210 -6.33 -6.20 -8.14
N TYR A 211 -7.11 -6.52 -7.11
CA TYR A 211 -8.56 -6.27 -7.05
C TYR A 211 -8.91 -5.02 -6.24
N SER A 212 -8.04 -4.63 -5.30
CA SER A 212 -8.20 -3.42 -4.51
C SER A 212 -6.88 -2.76 -4.17
N ILE A 213 -6.96 -1.49 -3.78
CA ILE A 213 -5.81 -0.68 -3.41
C ILE A 213 -6.07 -0.01 -2.07
N ILE A 214 -5.15 -0.15 -1.13
CA ILE A 214 -5.12 0.56 0.14
C ILE A 214 -4.03 1.62 0.10
N LEU A 215 -4.37 2.83 0.55
CA LEU A 215 -3.48 3.97 0.61
C LEU A 215 -3.35 4.44 2.05
N TYR A 216 -2.13 4.49 2.58
CA TYR A 216 -1.82 5.30 3.74
C TYR A 216 -1.16 6.60 3.28
N MET A 217 -1.90 7.71 3.42
CA MET A 217 -1.57 9.01 2.85
C MET A 217 -1.38 10.04 3.96
N GLU A 218 -0.24 10.71 3.94
CA GLU A 218 0.08 11.88 4.77
C GLU A 218 -0.04 13.15 3.93
N THR A 219 0.48 13.11 2.71
CA THR A 219 0.41 14.20 1.72
C THR A 219 0.03 13.68 0.34
N LEU A 220 -0.69 14.51 -0.43
CA LEU A 220 -1.20 14.11 -1.75
C LEU A 220 -0.14 14.19 -2.86
N GLY A 221 0.78 15.16 -2.78
CA GLY A 221 1.73 15.45 -3.85
C GLY A 221 1.02 15.96 -5.12
N ASN A 222 1.25 15.31 -6.27
CA ASN A 222 0.67 15.71 -7.55
C ASN A 222 -0.82 15.36 -7.64
N ALA A 223 -1.67 16.30 -7.21
CA ALA A 223 -3.12 16.14 -7.19
C ALA A 223 -3.73 15.83 -8.56
N ARG A 224 -3.24 16.44 -9.65
CA ARG A 224 -3.80 16.21 -11.00
C ARG A 224 -3.59 14.77 -11.45
N ARG A 225 -2.38 14.25 -11.27
CA ARG A 225 -2.04 12.87 -11.63
C ARG A 225 -2.80 11.88 -10.76
N PHE A 226 -2.87 12.13 -9.46
CA PHE A 226 -3.67 11.33 -8.52
C PHE A 226 -5.14 11.26 -8.95
N MET A 227 -5.78 12.42 -9.20
CA MET A 227 -7.19 12.47 -9.58
C MET A 227 -7.49 11.76 -10.90
N SER A 228 -6.57 11.86 -11.88
CA SER A 228 -6.70 11.16 -13.15
C SER A 228 -6.68 9.64 -12.95
N ALA A 229 -5.67 9.13 -12.26
CA ALA A 229 -5.50 7.70 -12.00
C ALA A 229 -6.64 7.14 -11.14
N ALA A 230 -6.94 7.81 -10.03
CA ALA A 230 -8.00 7.41 -9.11
C ALA A 230 -9.37 7.29 -9.81
N ARG A 231 -9.77 8.30 -10.60
CA ARG A 231 -11.06 8.27 -11.31
C ARG A 231 -11.13 7.17 -12.37
N ALA A 232 -10.00 6.80 -12.98
CA ALA A 232 -9.95 5.75 -13.98
C ALA A 232 -10.25 4.37 -13.38
N PHE A 233 -9.82 4.11 -12.13
CA PHE A 233 -9.86 2.77 -11.54
C PHE A 233 -10.83 2.59 -10.37
N ALA A 234 -11.17 3.65 -9.61
CA ALA A 234 -11.99 3.55 -8.40
C ALA A 234 -13.38 2.90 -8.61
N ARG A 235 -13.92 2.96 -9.83
CA ARG A 235 -15.19 2.31 -10.19
C ARG A 235 -15.08 0.79 -10.36
N LYS A 236 -13.91 0.28 -10.72
CA LYS A 236 -13.67 -1.14 -11.01
C LYS A 236 -12.90 -1.83 -9.88
N LYS A 237 -12.04 -1.08 -9.20
CA LYS A 237 -11.20 -1.55 -8.11
C LYS A 237 -11.41 -0.63 -6.92
N PRO A 238 -11.94 -1.11 -5.79
CA PRO A 238 -12.07 -0.29 -4.60
C PRO A 238 -10.70 0.29 -4.19
N ILE A 239 -10.66 1.60 -3.99
CA ILE A 239 -9.48 2.30 -3.48
C ILE A 239 -9.85 2.87 -2.11
N ILE A 240 -9.21 2.32 -1.07
CA ILE A 240 -9.41 2.69 0.32
C ILE A 240 -8.26 3.60 0.75
N VAL A 241 -8.55 4.67 1.47
CA VAL A 241 -7.53 5.61 1.93
C VAL A 241 -7.67 5.91 3.42
N TYR A 242 -6.57 5.74 4.14
CA TYR A 242 -6.37 6.38 5.44
C TYR A 242 -5.58 7.66 5.23
N LYS A 243 -6.22 8.82 5.48
CA LYS A 243 -5.55 10.13 5.47
C LYS A 243 -5.22 10.55 6.90
N SER A 244 -3.93 10.70 7.22
CA SER A 244 -3.45 11.27 8.49
C SER A 244 -3.48 12.80 8.47
N GLY A 245 -3.28 13.46 9.61
CA GLY A 245 -3.25 14.93 9.69
C GLY A 245 -4.61 15.59 9.40
N ARG A 246 -5.66 15.13 10.08
CA ARG A 246 -7.06 15.56 9.84
C ARG A 246 -7.39 16.89 10.51
N PHE A 247 -6.84 17.08 11.69
CA PHE A 247 -7.02 18.28 12.52
C PHE A 247 -5.77 19.17 12.41
N PRO A 248 -5.89 20.50 12.55
CA PRO A 248 -4.76 21.43 12.40
C PRO A 248 -3.49 21.02 13.14
N GLU A 249 -3.62 20.59 14.39
CA GLU A 249 -2.53 20.16 15.27
C GLU A 249 -1.86 18.89 14.72
N SER A 250 -2.66 17.89 14.34
CA SER A 250 -2.15 16.66 13.73
C SER A 250 -1.53 16.89 12.34
N ALA A 251 -2.05 17.87 11.59
CA ALA A 251 -1.55 18.26 10.28
C ALA A 251 -0.19 18.97 10.41
N GLN A 252 -0.04 19.82 11.44
CA GLN A 252 1.23 20.44 11.78
C GLN A 252 2.27 19.39 12.18
N ALA A 253 1.90 18.44 13.04
CA ALA A 253 2.79 17.34 13.42
C ALA A 253 3.27 16.52 12.20
N ALA A 254 2.35 16.17 11.30
CA ALA A 254 2.69 15.48 10.06
C ALA A 254 3.58 16.31 9.13
N SER A 255 3.37 17.64 9.06
CA SER A 255 4.21 18.54 8.26
C SER A 255 5.64 18.60 8.79
N SER A 256 5.81 18.70 10.12
CA SER A 256 7.14 18.71 10.76
C SER A 256 7.88 17.40 10.54
N HIS A 257 7.20 16.26 10.57
CA HIS A 257 7.80 14.94 10.34
C HIS A 257 8.17 14.69 8.88
N THR A 258 7.35 15.13 7.92
CA THR A 258 7.55 14.86 6.48
C THR A 258 8.36 15.93 5.75
N GLY A 259 8.53 17.10 6.37
CA GLY A 259 9.06 18.31 5.73
C GLY A 259 8.20 18.83 4.57
N ALA A 260 6.99 18.29 4.38
CA ALA A 260 6.06 18.67 3.32
C ALA A 260 4.89 19.51 3.86
N LEU A 261 4.34 20.36 3.00
CA LEU A 261 3.23 21.24 3.38
C LEU A 261 1.94 20.44 3.53
N ALA A 262 1.28 20.58 4.68
CA ALA A 262 0.04 19.88 4.97
C ALA A 262 -1.10 20.36 4.05
N THR A 263 -1.77 19.42 3.40
CA THR A 263 -3.03 19.71 2.67
C THR A 263 -4.17 19.80 3.68
N LYS A 264 -4.97 20.87 3.62
CA LYS A 264 -6.17 21.01 4.45
C LYS A 264 -7.10 19.81 4.28
N ASP A 265 -7.59 19.26 5.39
CA ASP A 265 -8.31 17.99 5.37
C ASP A 265 -9.63 18.07 4.59
N ASN A 266 -10.36 19.18 4.69
CA ASN A 266 -11.61 19.39 3.95
C ASN A 266 -11.41 19.39 2.42
N VAL A 267 -10.28 19.94 1.94
CA VAL A 267 -9.90 19.90 0.52
C VAL A 267 -9.55 18.47 0.12
N CYS A 268 -8.78 17.76 0.96
CA CYS A 268 -8.45 16.35 0.71
C CYS A 268 -9.71 15.49 0.67
N ASP A 269 -10.64 15.65 1.61
CA ASP A 269 -11.91 14.94 1.69
C ASP A 269 -12.76 15.13 0.42
N ALA A 270 -12.91 16.38 -0.03
CA ALA A 270 -13.63 16.70 -1.25
C ALA A 270 -12.99 16.04 -2.49
N LEU A 271 -11.65 16.03 -2.59
CA LEU A 271 -10.93 15.37 -3.68
C LEU A 271 -11.13 13.85 -3.66
N LEU A 272 -11.00 13.22 -2.50
CA LEU A 272 -11.18 11.77 -2.34
C LEU A 272 -12.61 11.35 -2.72
N ARG A 273 -13.63 12.07 -2.23
CA ARG A 273 -15.04 11.85 -2.61
C ARG A 273 -15.26 12.05 -4.10
N ARG A 274 -14.72 13.12 -4.69
CA ARG A 274 -14.81 13.41 -6.14
C ARG A 274 -14.15 12.33 -6.99
N ALA A 275 -13.09 11.71 -6.49
CA ALA A 275 -12.38 10.63 -7.16
C ALA A 275 -13.05 9.25 -6.99
N GLY A 276 -13.97 9.11 -6.04
CA GLY A 276 -14.65 7.85 -5.74
C GLY A 276 -13.90 6.93 -4.77
N LEU A 277 -13.03 7.50 -3.93
CA LEU A 277 -12.25 6.75 -2.93
C LEU A 277 -13.05 6.59 -1.63
N ALA A 278 -12.93 5.42 -1.01
CA ALA A 278 -13.47 5.15 0.31
C ALA A 278 -12.47 5.60 1.38
N ARG A 279 -12.84 6.61 2.17
CA ARG A 279 -11.98 7.10 3.26
C ARG A 279 -12.27 6.34 4.54
N VAL A 280 -11.22 5.87 5.22
CA VAL A 280 -11.31 5.21 6.52
C VAL A 280 -10.74 6.09 7.61
N TYR A 281 -11.42 6.09 8.75
CA TYR A 281 -11.05 6.94 9.88
C TYR A 281 -10.28 6.21 10.97
N ASN A 282 -10.42 4.89 11.05
CA ASN A 282 -9.73 4.03 12.00
C ASN A 282 -8.86 3.03 11.25
N MET A 283 -7.57 2.99 11.60
CA MET A 283 -6.63 2.03 10.99
C MET A 283 -6.99 0.58 11.33
N GLY A 284 -7.56 0.35 12.51
CA GLY A 284 -8.03 -0.96 12.96
C GLY A 284 -9.16 -1.55 12.11
N ASN A 285 -9.74 -0.78 11.18
CA ASN A 285 -10.74 -1.28 10.25
C ASN A 285 -10.21 -1.42 8.82
N ILE A 286 -8.92 -1.17 8.57
CA ILE A 286 -8.39 -1.07 7.20
C ILE A 286 -8.50 -2.39 6.43
N PHE A 287 -8.43 -3.52 7.14
CA PHE A 287 -8.62 -4.86 6.57
C PHE A 287 -10.06 -5.36 6.63
N ASP A 288 -10.98 -4.71 7.34
CA ASP A 288 -12.41 -5.10 7.32
C ASP A 288 -13.00 -4.96 5.91
N PHE A 289 -12.43 -4.05 5.12
CA PHE A 289 -12.79 -3.86 3.72
C PHE A 289 -12.19 -4.94 2.80
N SER A 290 -11.33 -5.85 3.29
CA SER A 290 -10.82 -6.99 2.51
C SER A 290 -11.96 -7.90 2.04
N ASP A 291 -13.04 -8.00 2.81
CA ASP A 291 -14.26 -8.69 2.40
C ASP A 291 -14.95 -8.01 1.21
N LEU A 292 -14.90 -6.67 1.10
CA LEU A 292 -15.42 -5.96 -0.08
C LEU A 292 -14.63 -6.30 -1.35
N VAL A 293 -13.34 -6.60 -1.22
CA VAL A 293 -12.47 -7.02 -2.33
C VAL A 293 -12.87 -8.40 -2.86
N GLY A 294 -13.38 -9.28 -2.00
CA GLY A 294 -13.90 -10.59 -2.37
C GLY A 294 -15.32 -10.58 -2.94
N ARG A 295 -16.07 -9.47 -2.82
CA ARG A 295 -17.47 -9.40 -3.26
C ARG A 295 -17.57 -9.27 -4.77
N LYS A 296 -18.18 -10.29 -5.40
CA LYS A 296 -18.59 -10.24 -6.82
C LYS A 296 -19.76 -9.30 -7.10
N LYS A 297 -20.54 -8.94 -6.06
CA LYS A 297 -21.72 -8.07 -6.18
C LYS A 297 -21.58 -6.86 -5.27
N ILE A 298 -21.49 -5.68 -5.88
CA ILE A 298 -21.51 -4.39 -5.18
C ILE A 298 -22.97 -4.03 -4.90
N PRO A 299 -23.33 -3.62 -3.66
CA PRO A 299 -24.66 -3.11 -3.36
C PRO A 299 -25.04 -1.95 -4.29
N LYS A 300 -26.25 -1.97 -4.84
CA LYS A 300 -26.75 -0.92 -5.76
C LYS A 300 -27.38 0.28 -5.04
N GLY A 301 -27.53 0.22 -3.72
CA GLY A 301 -28.17 1.24 -2.91
C GLY A 301 -27.73 1.15 -1.44
N SER A 302 -28.21 2.09 -0.63
CA SER A 302 -27.86 2.25 0.79
C SER A 302 -28.73 1.43 1.75
N GLY A 303 -29.77 0.77 1.25
CA GLY A 303 -30.66 -0.06 2.05
C GLY A 303 -30.02 -1.40 2.40
N LEU A 304 -29.91 -1.70 3.69
CA LEU A 304 -29.41 -2.99 4.20
C LEU A 304 -30.49 -3.72 4.99
N ALA A 305 -30.48 -5.05 4.88
CA ALA A 305 -31.17 -5.94 5.81
C ALA A 305 -30.14 -6.50 6.79
N ILE A 306 -30.47 -6.47 8.08
CA ILE A 306 -29.65 -7.05 9.15
C ILE A 306 -30.33 -8.34 9.61
N ILE A 307 -29.58 -9.43 9.66
CA ILE A 307 -30.02 -10.70 10.23
C ILE A 307 -29.18 -10.93 11.49
N THR A 308 -29.84 -11.22 12.60
CA THR A 308 -29.20 -11.44 13.90
C THR A 308 -29.87 -12.62 14.59
N ASN A 309 -29.13 -13.35 15.43
CA ASN A 309 -29.69 -14.34 16.34
C ASN A 309 -29.82 -13.81 17.78
N ALA A 310 -29.57 -12.51 17.97
CA ALA A 310 -29.75 -11.83 19.24
C ALA A 310 -30.11 -10.35 19.02
N GLY A 311 -31.16 -9.89 19.70
CA GLY A 311 -31.62 -8.50 19.59
C GLY A 311 -30.56 -7.45 19.91
N GLY A 312 -29.76 -7.65 20.96
CA GLY A 312 -28.71 -6.70 21.37
C GLY A 312 -27.70 -6.37 20.25
N PRO A 313 -27.01 -7.38 19.67
CA PRO A 313 -26.16 -7.18 18.49
C PRO A 313 -26.90 -6.56 17.29
N GLY A 314 -28.18 -6.89 17.08
CA GLY A 314 -29.00 -6.28 16.02
C GLY A 314 -29.20 -4.78 16.21
N VAL A 315 -29.43 -4.33 17.45
CA VAL A 315 -29.50 -2.91 17.81
C VAL A 315 -28.16 -2.23 17.57
N MET A 316 -27.05 -2.81 18.06
CA MET A 316 -25.71 -2.25 17.85
C MET A 316 -25.35 -2.11 16.37
N ALA A 317 -25.71 -3.10 15.54
CA ALA A 317 -25.49 -3.05 14.10
C ALA A 317 -26.36 -1.97 13.42
N THR A 318 -27.59 -1.77 13.90
CA THR A 318 -28.49 -0.71 13.43
C THR A 318 -27.95 0.67 13.77
N ASP A 319 -27.49 0.88 15.00
CA ASP A 319 -26.88 2.15 15.43
C ASP A 319 -25.65 2.49 14.59
N ALA A 320 -24.78 1.51 14.36
CA ALA A 320 -23.60 1.67 13.51
C ALA A 320 -23.99 2.02 12.06
N LEU A 321 -25.02 1.39 11.50
CA LEU A 321 -25.50 1.67 10.15
C LEU A 321 -26.02 3.11 10.01
N ILE A 322 -26.88 3.52 10.94
CA ILE A 322 -27.51 4.85 10.93
C ILE A 322 -26.46 5.95 11.17
N ALA A 323 -25.51 5.74 12.08
CA ALA A 323 -24.42 6.67 12.34
C ALA A 323 -23.54 6.94 11.10
N GLN A 324 -23.48 5.99 10.16
CA GLN A 324 -22.76 6.12 8.89
C GLN A 324 -23.66 6.61 7.73
N GLY A 325 -24.90 7.01 8.02
CA GLY A 325 -25.87 7.50 7.03
C GLY A 325 -26.55 6.41 6.19
N GLY A 326 -26.40 5.14 6.58
CA GLY A 326 -27.11 4.02 5.96
C GLY A 326 -28.56 3.91 6.45
N GLN A 327 -29.32 3.01 5.82
CA GLN A 327 -30.75 2.85 6.12
C GLN A 327 -31.13 1.38 6.15
N LEU A 328 -32.02 1.01 7.07
CA LEU A 328 -32.66 -0.30 7.05
C LEU A 328 -33.66 -0.37 5.90
N VAL A 329 -33.58 -1.42 5.10
CA VAL A 329 -34.58 -1.66 4.05
C VAL A 329 -35.89 -2.09 4.68
N LYS A 330 -37.02 -1.59 4.15
CA LYS A 330 -38.34 -2.14 4.46
C LYS A 330 -38.50 -3.48 3.75
N LEU A 331 -38.68 -4.55 4.53
CA LEU A 331 -38.92 -5.88 3.96
C LEU A 331 -40.26 -5.89 3.21
N SER A 332 -40.27 -6.50 2.02
CA SER A 332 -41.51 -6.68 1.26
C SER A 332 -42.39 -7.74 1.91
N GLU A 333 -43.70 -7.66 1.70
CA GLU A 333 -44.67 -8.65 2.18
C GLU A 333 -44.30 -10.09 1.81
N ASN A 334 -43.82 -10.31 0.59
CA ASN A 334 -43.34 -11.62 0.12
C ASN A 334 -42.14 -12.14 0.92
N VAL A 335 -41.26 -11.26 1.40
CA VAL A 335 -40.12 -11.65 2.25
C VAL A 335 -40.60 -11.99 3.66
N LEU A 336 -41.50 -11.19 4.24
CA LEU A 336 -42.10 -11.47 5.54
C LEU A 336 -42.78 -12.85 5.55
N GLN A 337 -43.64 -13.13 4.58
CA GLN A 337 -44.33 -14.43 4.44
C GLN A 337 -43.39 -15.63 4.28
N LYS A 338 -42.19 -15.42 3.70
CA LYS A 338 -41.17 -16.48 3.60
C LYS A 338 -40.46 -16.70 4.92
N LEU A 339 -40.16 -15.62 5.65
CA LEU A 339 -39.55 -15.68 6.98
C LEU A 339 -40.51 -16.33 7.98
N ASP A 340 -41.81 -16.02 7.95
CA ASP A 340 -42.82 -16.63 8.83
C ASP A 340 -42.93 -18.16 8.68
N LYS A 341 -42.64 -18.69 7.49
CA LYS A 341 -42.62 -20.14 7.24
C LYS A 341 -41.33 -20.81 7.72
N LEU A 342 -40.26 -20.04 7.95
CA LEU A 342 -38.93 -20.52 8.28
C LEU A 342 -38.60 -20.35 9.77
N LEU A 343 -39.00 -19.22 10.35
CA LEU A 343 -38.71 -18.82 11.72
C LEU A 343 -39.89 -19.10 12.66
N PRO A 344 -39.63 -19.21 13.98
CA PRO A 344 -40.68 -19.32 14.98
C PRO A 344 -41.63 -18.11 14.96
N PRO A 345 -42.90 -18.25 15.39
CA PRO A 345 -43.90 -17.16 15.35
C PRO A 345 -43.58 -15.89 16.14
N TYR A 346 -42.50 -15.87 16.92
CA TYR A 346 -42.08 -14.77 17.78
C TYR A 346 -40.75 -14.15 17.36
N TRP A 347 -40.32 -14.36 16.10
CA TRP A 347 -39.24 -13.58 15.48
C TRP A 347 -39.64 -12.09 15.38
N SER A 348 -38.69 -11.19 15.08
CA SER A 348 -38.94 -9.74 15.17
C SER A 348 -40.01 -9.16 14.22
N HIS A 349 -40.41 -9.88 13.16
CA HIS A 349 -41.30 -9.42 12.09
C HIS A 349 -40.89 -8.06 11.47
N ASN A 350 -39.60 -7.72 11.55
CA ASN A 350 -39.07 -6.45 11.09
C ASN A 350 -37.60 -6.59 10.64
N ASN A 351 -36.99 -5.50 10.22
CA ASN A 351 -35.55 -5.36 10.01
C ASN A 351 -34.99 -4.53 11.19
N PRO A 352 -34.06 -5.04 12.01
CA PRO A 352 -33.36 -6.32 11.91
C PRO A 352 -34.24 -7.57 12.05
N VAL A 353 -33.95 -8.59 11.25
CA VAL A 353 -34.55 -9.93 11.34
C VAL A 353 -33.87 -10.66 12.49
N ASP A 354 -34.51 -10.67 13.66
CA ASP A 354 -34.04 -11.43 14.82
C ASP A 354 -34.59 -12.85 14.72
N VAL A 355 -33.70 -13.78 14.38
CA VAL A 355 -34.02 -15.19 14.24
C VAL A 355 -34.00 -15.92 15.58
N LEU A 356 -33.67 -15.26 16.70
CA LEU A 356 -33.61 -15.84 18.05
C LEU A 356 -32.38 -16.74 18.29
N GLY A 357 -31.99 -16.84 19.56
CA GLY A 357 -30.70 -17.43 19.97
C GLY A 357 -30.61 -18.95 19.83
N ASP A 358 -31.75 -19.64 19.80
CA ASP A 358 -31.86 -21.09 19.65
C ASP A 358 -31.98 -21.53 18.19
N THR A 359 -31.94 -20.60 17.23
CA THR A 359 -32.10 -20.93 15.82
C THR A 359 -30.91 -21.71 15.25
N PRO A 360 -31.16 -22.88 14.62
CA PRO A 360 -30.10 -23.68 14.02
C PRO A 360 -29.34 -22.93 12.90
N PRO A 361 -28.04 -23.21 12.69
CA PRO A 361 -27.26 -22.58 11.61
C PRO A 361 -27.88 -22.71 10.21
N THR A 362 -28.61 -23.79 9.95
CA THR A 362 -29.31 -24.05 8.69
C THR A 362 -30.44 -23.07 8.40
N HIS A 363 -31.06 -22.50 9.44
CA HIS A 363 -32.10 -21.48 9.29
C HIS A 363 -31.50 -20.09 9.15
N ILE A 364 -30.41 -19.79 9.86
CA ILE A 364 -29.64 -18.54 9.66
C ILE A 364 -29.16 -18.41 8.21
N GLY A 365 -28.67 -19.48 7.60
CA GLY A 365 -28.20 -19.44 6.21
C GLY A 365 -29.29 -19.36 5.14
N LYS A 366 -30.55 -19.63 5.50
CA LYS A 366 -31.72 -19.54 4.60
C LYS A 366 -32.47 -18.21 4.72
N ALA A 367 -32.46 -17.62 5.93
CA ALA A 367 -32.88 -16.24 6.16
C ALA A 367 -31.95 -15.28 5.40
#